data_AF-A0AAQ3BZ27-F1
#
_entry.id   AF-A0AAQ3BZ27-F1
#
_cell.length_a   1.000
_cell.length_b   1.000
_cell.length_c   1.000
_cell.angle_alpha   90.00
_cell.angle_beta   90.00
_cell.angle_gamma   90.00
#
_symmetry.space_group_name_H-M   'P 1'
#
loop_
_entity.id
_entity.type
_entity.pdbx_description
1 polymer ?
#
loop_
_entity_poly.entity_id
_entity_poly.type
_entity_poly.pdbx_seq_one_letter_code
_entity_poly.pdbx_strand_id
1 'polypeptide(L)'
;MQRHGTELLSALAPELMGLNHQPELLRTRAADRALEYLREALAVSMAISPAIEYAEASRDILNSVGLRPETAARQDAISRTTPAENLKFMHRKIALEQQRSA
;
A
#
# COMPACT_ATOMS: atom_id res chain seq x y z
N MET A 1 -15.62 -3.04 2.16
CA MET A 1 -16.57 -1.98 2.55
C MET A 1 -17.89 -2.03 1.77
N GLN A 2 -17.89 -2.15 0.44
CA GLN A 2 -19.14 -2.21 -0.32
C GLN A 2 -19.92 -3.53 -0.17
N ARG A 3 -19.23 -4.69 -0.12
CA ARG A 3 -19.88 -6.01 -0.03
C ARG A 3 -20.14 -6.48 1.41
N HIS A 4 -19.14 -6.36 2.29
CA HIS A 4 -19.19 -6.84 3.69
C HIS A 4 -18.99 -5.71 4.72
N GLY A 5 -19.23 -4.44 4.34
CA GLY A 5 -18.97 -3.31 5.24
C GLY A 5 -19.92 -3.28 6.44
N THR A 6 -21.19 -3.61 6.22
CA THR A 6 -22.21 -3.66 7.28
C THR A 6 -21.90 -4.74 8.31
N GLU A 7 -21.51 -5.93 7.87
CA GLU A 7 -21.11 -7.04 8.75
C GLU A 7 -19.89 -6.67 9.59
N LEU A 8 -18.88 -6.03 8.98
CA LEU A 8 -17.71 -5.55 9.70
C LEU A 8 -18.05 -4.49 10.75
N LEU A 9 -18.89 -3.51 10.39
CA LEU A 9 -19.33 -2.46 11.31
C LEU A 9 -20.16 -3.03 12.47
N SER A 10 -20.98 -4.05 12.21
CA SER A 10 -21.73 -4.75 13.26
C SER A 10 -20.81 -5.50 14.22
N ALA A 11 -19.76 -6.15 13.71
CA ALA A 11 -18.76 -6.82 14.56
C ALA A 11 -17.98 -5.83 15.44
N LEU A 12 -17.74 -4.62 14.94
CA LEU A 12 -17.05 -3.53 15.64
C LEU A 12 -18.00 -2.57 16.35
N ALA A 13 -19.30 -2.87 16.40
CA ALA A 13 -20.31 -2.00 16.99
C ALA A 13 -20.01 -1.58 18.44
N PRO A 14 -19.46 -2.44 19.33
CA PRO A 14 -19.12 -2.04 20.70
C PRO A 14 -18.18 -0.84 20.78
N GLU A 15 -17.28 -0.68 19.81
CA GLU A 15 -16.36 0.45 19.74
C GLU A 15 -16.93 1.62 18.92
N LEU A 16 -17.68 1.32 17.85
CA LEU A 16 -18.07 2.31 16.85
C LEU A 16 -19.46 2.92 17.05
N MET A 17 -20.32 2.32 17.88
CA MET A 17 -21.69 2.78 18.08
C MET A 17 -21.73 4.15 18.76
N GLY A 18 -22.56 5.06 18.24
CA GLY A 18 -22.79 6.37 18.85
C GLY A 18 -21.69 7.41 18.64
N LEU A 19 -20.68 7.12 17.80
CA LEU A 19 -19.55 8.02 17.56
C LEU A 19 -19.82 9.17 16.58
N ASN A 20 -20.90 9.12 15.79
CA ASN A 20 -21.17 10.08 14.71
C ASN A 20 -21.24 11.54 15.17
N HIS A 21 -21.57 11.78 16.45
CA HIS A 21 -21.70 13.11 17.04
C HIS A 21 -20.68 13.38 18.16
N GLN A 22 -19.67 12.52 18.30
CA GLN A 22 -18.65 12.66 19.35
C GLN A 22 -17.50 13.57 18.90
N PRO A 23 -16.79 14.20 19.86
CA PRO A 23 -15.55 14.92 19.59
C PRO A 23 -14.54 14.06 18.82
N GLU A 24 -13.75 14.70 17.95
CA GLU A 24 -12.79 14.03 17.08
C GLU A 24 -11.85 13.09 17.85
N LEU A 25 -11.36 13.54 19.01
CA LEU A 25 -10.49 12.76 19.89
C LEU A 25 -11.11 11.42 20.33
N LEU A 26 -12.42 11.38 20.60
CA LEU A 26 -13.11 10.13 20.98
C LEU A 26 -13.31 9.22 19.77
N ARG A 27 -13.60 9.78 18.59
CA ARG A 27 -13.71 9.00 17.35
C ARG A 27 -12.38 8.36 16.97
N THR A 28 -11.27 9.09 17.10
CA THR A 28 -9.92 8.56 16.85
C THR A 28 -9.60 7.42 17.80
N ARG A 29 -9.81 7.59 19.11
CA ARG A 29 -9.57 6.53 20.09
C ARG A 29 -10.40 5.27 19.85
N ALA A 30 -11.64 5.43 19.41
CA ALA A 30 -12.48 4.29 19.09
C ALA A 30 -12.07 3.61 17.78
N ALA A 31 -11.60 4.37 16.79
CA ALA A 31 -11.00 3.81 15.57
C ALA A 31 -9.71 3.04 15.89
N ASP A 32 -8.86 3.54 16.79
CA ASP A 32 -7.65 2.87 17.23
C ASP A 32 -7.96 1.52 17.88
N ARG A 33 -8.94 1.48 18.80
CA ARG A 33 -9.41 0.21 19.42
C ARG A 33 -10.02 -0.75 18.41
N ALA A 34 -10.83 -0.24 17.47
CA ALA A 34 -11.38 -1.08 16.40
C ALA A 34 -10.27 -1.68 15.51
N LEU A 35 -9.17 -0.95 15.27
CA LEU A 35 -8.01 -1.43 14.53
C LEU A 35 -7.25 -2.52 15.29
N GLU A 36 -7.15 -2.42 16.62
CA GLU A 36 -6.55 -3.46 17.46
C GLU A 36 -7.31 -4.79 17.32
N TYR A 37 -8.64 -4.78 17.45
CA TYR A 37 -9.45 -5.99 17.26
C TYR A 37 -9.33 -6.58 15.85
N LEU A 38 -9.30 -5.73 14.81
CA LEU A 38 -9.08 -6.19 13.44
C LEU A 38 -7.71 -6.84 13.26
N ARG A 39 -6.68 -6.30 13.89
CA ARG A 39 -5.33 -6.86 13.85
C ARG A 39 -5.29 -8.24 14.49
N GLU A 40 -5.94 -8.44 15.62
CA GLU A 40 -6.02 -9.73 16.30
C GLU A 40 -6.76 -10.77 15.45
N ALA A 41 -7.94 -10.41 14.94
CA ALA A 41 -8.73 -11.29 14.06
C ALA A 41 -7.95 -11.68 12.79
N LEU A 42 -7.19 -10.73 12.23
CA LEU A 42 -6.34 -11.00 11.08
C LEU A 42 -5.21 -11.98 11.45
N ALA A 43 -4.53 -11.79 12.59
CA ALA A 43 -3.46 -12.69 13.02
C ALA A 43 -3.96 -14.13 13.19
N VAL A 44 -5.14 -14.32 13.80
CA VAL A 44 -5.77 -15.65 13.96
C VAL A 44 -6.13 -16.25 12.60
N SER A 45 -6.73 -15.48 11.71
CA SER A 45 -7.12 -15.99 10.38
C SER A 45 -5.91 -16.34 9.51
N MET A 46 -4.81 -15.59 9.60
CA MET A 46 -3.56 -15.90 8.92
C MET A 46 -2.92 -17.20 9.42
N ALA A 47 -3.07 -17.54 10.71
CA ALA A 47 -2.55 -18.79 11.26
C ALA A 47 -3.32 -20.03 10.75
N ILE A 48 -4.58 -19.87 10.36
CA ILE A 48 -5.46 -20.94 9.90
C ILE A 48 -5.43 -21.06 8.37
N SER A 49 -5.17 -19.95 7.66
CA SER A 49 -5.22 -19.90 6.20
C SER A 49 -3.92 -20.44 5.57
N PRO A 50 -3.99 -21.46 4.68
CA PRO A 50 -2.81 -22.11 4.13
C PRO A 50 -2.07 -21.28 3.06
N ALA A 51 -2.75 -20.37 2.36
CA ALA A 51 -2.14 -19.48 1.38
C ALA A 51 -3.02 -18.24 1.12
N ILE A 52 -2.39 -17.06 1.10
CA ILE A 52 -3.05 -15.81 0.74
C ILE A 52 -2.72 -15.50 -0.72
N GLU A 53 -3.73 -15.56 -1.58
CA GLU A 53 -3.59 -15.21 -3.01
C GLU A 53 -4.13 -13.80 -3.30
N TYR A 54 -3.68 -13.21 -4.41
CA TYR A 54 -4.24 -11.96 -4.89
C TYR A 54 -5.71 -12.11 -5.30
N ALA A 55 -6.47 -11.03 -5.14
CA ALA A 55 -7.83 -10.96 -5.66
C ALA A 55 -7.83 -11.19 -7.18
N GLU A 56 -8.80 -11.95 -7.67
CA GLU A 56 -8.92 -12.36 -9.08
C GLU A 56 -8.81 -11.16 -10.04
N ALA A 57 -9.49 -10.05 -9.71
CA ALA A 57 -9.51 -8.84 -10.53
C ALA A 57 -8.13 -8.19 -10.76
N SER A 58 -7.14 -8.46 -9.90
CA SER A 58 -5.80 -7.88 -10.00
C SER A 58 -4.69 -8.95 -10.06
N ARG A 59 -5.05 -10.23 -10.11
CA ARG A 59 -4.12 -11.35 -10.02
C ARG A 59 -3.07 -11.32 -11.13
N ASP A 60 -3.47 -11.13 -12.38
CA ASP A 60 -2.56 -11.17 -13.53
C ASP A 60 -1.54 -10.03 -13.50
N ILE A 61 -2.01 -8.83 -13.15
CA ILE A 61 -1.16 -7.65 -13.04
C ILE A 61 -0.18 -7.83 -11.88
N LEU A 62 -0.66 -8.23 -10.70
CA LEU A 62 0.20 -8.35 -9.52
C LEU A 62 1.18 -9.54 -9.60
N ASN A 63 0.81 -10.61 -10.30
CA ASN A 63 1.73 -11.71 -10.57
C ASN A 63 2.80 -11.34 -11.61
N SER A 64 2.43 -10.61 -12.67
CA SER A 64 3.40 -10.20 -13.71
C SER A 64 4.43 -9.19 -13.21
N VAL A 65 4.05 -8.30 -12.29
CA VAL A 65 4.97 -7.32 -11.67
C VAL A 65 5.88 -7.98 -10.61
N GLY A 66 5.48 -9.13 -10.06
CA GLY A 66 6.17 -9.77 -8.95
C GLY A 66 5.94 -9.07 -7.61
N LEU A 67 6.14 -9.80 -6.51
CA LEU A 67 5.82 -9.33 -5.15
C LEU A 67 6.67 -8.14 -4.69
N ARG A 68 7.92 -8.06 -5.16
CA ARG A 68 8.88 -7.01 -4.78
C ARG A 68 9.72 -6.63 -5.98
N PRO A 69 10.14 -5.34 -6.07
CA PRO A 69 11.12 -4.94 -7.06
C PRO A 69 12.40 -5.76 -6.90
N GLU A 70 13.01 -6.11 -8.03
CA GLU A 70 14.28 -6.82 -8.07
C GLU A 70 15.34 -6.11 -7.22
N THR A 71 16.21 -6.89 -6.58
CA THR A 71 17.22 -6.37 -5.64
C THR A 71 18.19 -5.40 -6.32
N ALA A 72 18.52 -5.62 -7.60
CA ALA A 72 19.35 -4.73 -8.40
C ALA A 72 18.70 -3.36 -8.58
N ALA A 73 17.43 -3.32 -9.01
CA ALA A 73 16.67 -2.07 -9.15
C ALA A 73 16.55 -1.31 -7.82
N ARG A 74 16.41 -2.02 -6.70
CA ARG A 74 16.41 -1.41 -5.37
C ARG A 74 17.76 -0.78 -5.02
N GLN A 75 18.87 -1.43 -5.37
CA GLN A 75 20.22 -0.92 -5.13
C GLN A 75 20.54 0.29 -6.01
N ASP A 76 20.12 0.27 -7.28
CA ASP A 76 20.31 1.38 -8.21
C ASP A 76 19.52 2.62 -7.77
N ALA A 77 18.30 2.42 -7.25
CA ALA A 77 17.46 3.51 -6.71
C ALA A 77 18.02 4.14 -5.42
N ILE A 78 18.95 3.46 -4.72
CA ILE A 78 19.63 4.01 -3.54
C ILE A 78 20.72 5.02 -3.93
N SER A 79 21.15 5.05 -5.20
CA SER A 79 22.09 6.06 -5.68
C SER A 79 21.50 7.46 -5.53
N ARG A 80 22.08 8.25 -4.61
CA ARG A 80 21.62 9.60 -4.29
C ARG A 80 22.20 10.58 -5.31
N THR A 81 21.58 10.67 -6.47
CA THR A 81 21.94 11.70 -7.44
C THR A 81 21.35 13.03 -7.00
N THR A 82 22.17 14.08 -6.92
CA THR A 82 21.67 15.41 -6.60
C THR A 82 20.86 15.99 -7.78
N PRO A 83 19.93 16.93 -7.54
CA PRO A 83 19.17 17.54 -8.64
C PRO A 83 20.05 18.16 -9.73
N ALA A 84 21.20 18.74 -9.36
CA ALA A 84 22.15 19.33 -10.30
C ALA A 84 22.85 18.28 -11.20
N GLU A 85 23.15 17.09 -10.66
CA GLU A 85 23.73 15.98 -11.41
C GLU A 85 22.70 15.34 -12.35
N ASN A 86 21.44 15.22 -11.92
CA ASN A 86 20.35 14.76 -12.77
C ASN A 86 20.11 15.70 -13.96
N LEU A 87 20.16 17.02 -13.76
CA LEU A 87 20.04 18.00 -14.84
C LEU A 87 21.16 17.85 -15.88
N LYS A 88 22.41 17.68 -15.42
CA LYS A 88 23.55 17.43 -16.32
C LYS A 88 23.40 16.13 -17.09
N PHE A 89 22.95 15.06 -16.43
CA PHE A 89 22.69 13.77 -17.07
C PHE A 89 21.60 13.88 -18.15
N MET A 90 20.49 14.54 -17.85
CA MET A 90 19.38 14.73 -18.79
C MET A 90 19.79 15.51 -20.04
N HIS A 91 20.53 16.62 -19.88
CA HIS A 91 21.05 17.37 -21.03
C HIS A 91 21.98 16.52 -21.90
N ARG A 92 22.84 15.70 -21.28
CA ARG A 92 23.74 14.80 -22.00
C ARG A 92 22.99 13.70 -22.73
N LYS A 93 21.92 13.16 -22.13
CA LYS A 93 21.07 12.14 -22.75
C LYS A 93 20.35 12.68 -23.99
N ILE A 94 19.78 13.89 -23.91
CA ILE A 94 19.09 14.54 -25.04
C ILE A 94 20.07 14.79 -26.20
N ALA A 95 21.27 15.29 -25.91
CA ALA A 95 22.29 15.52 -26.93
C ALA A 95 22.71 14.22 -27.64
N LEU A 96 22.83 13.12 -26.90
CA LEU A 96 23.15 11.80 -27.46
C LEU A 96 22.01 11.21 -28.30
N GLU A 97 20.75 11.41 -27.87
CA GLU A 97 19.59 10.97 -28.64
C GLU A 97 19.48 11.71 -29.98
N GLN A 98 19.75 13.02 -30.00
CA GLN A 98 19.77 13.83 -31.22
C GLN A 98 20.88 13.42 -32.21
N GLN A 99 22.05 13.04 -31.71
CA GLN A 99 23.15 12.53 -32.55
C GLN A 99 22.88 11.15 -33.16
N ARG A 100 22.01 10.35 -32.54
CA ARG A 100 21.69 8.99 -33.00
C ARG A 100 20.57 8.96 -34.04
N SER A 101 19.79 10.04 -34.15
CA SER A 101 18.71 10.23 -35.12
C SER A 101 19.11 10.98 -36.39
N ALA A 102 20.38 11.38 -36.51
CA ALA A 102 20.97 12.04 -37.68
C ALA A 102 21.89 11.07 -38.44
#